data_AF-A0A815GBT0-F1
#
_entry.id   AF-A0A815GBT0-F1
#
_cell.length_a   1.000
_cell.length_b   1.000
_cell.length_c   1.000
_cell.angle_alpha   90.00
_cell.angle_beta   90.00
_cell.angle_gamma   90.00
#
_symmetry.space_group_name_H-M   'P 1'
#
loop_
_entity.id
_entity.type
_entity.pdbx_description
1 polymer ?
#
loop_
_entity_poly.entity_id
_entity_poly.type
_entity_poly.pdbx_seq_one_letter_code
_entity_poly.pdbx_strand_id
1 'polypeptide(L)'
;MRVEPQSTKQAQLQISQMIRPMLEAIRNILRNFIIWDMSTPTRSIELKPISLSRSTLVCYQCKRDVIRTGDFWMTIDVPYKIQKTCNQCRCAPDQHIEIDYKLDYAYLERCLNYIHADEMTHLELLLRASAQFAYFLINIACSSKDDPFWMGIIQMMGEENDLCQSQNPNEFNLELVKRLRQHMSRYEEYVNRIKPNHDG
;
A
#
# COMPACT_ATOMS: atom_id res chain seq x y z
N MET A 1 -31.09 -11.75 10.11
CA MET A 1 -30.61 -12.41 8.87
C MET A 1 -29.34 -13.18 9.20
N ARG A 2 -29.31 -14.49 9.00
CA ARG A 2 -28.07 -15.28 9.12
C ARG A 2 -27.29 -15.06 7.83
N VAL A 3 -26.22 -14.28 7.87
CA VAL A 3 -25.25 -14.20 6.77
C VAL A 3 -24.62 -15.58 6.64
N GLU A 4 -24.63 -16.16 5.44
CA GLU A 4 -24.12 -17.50 5.22
C GLU A 4 -22.61 -17.56 5.50
N PRO A 5 -22.10 -18.56 6.24
CA PRO A 5 -20.68 -18.65 6.59
C PRO A 5 -19.73 -18.67 5.39
N GLN A 6 -20.22 -19.06 4.21
CA GLN A 6 -19.45 -19.08 2.96
C GLN A 6 -19.25 -17.68 2.37
N SER A 7 -20.27 -16.80 2.43
CA SER A 7 -20.15 -15.44 1.87
C SER A 7 -19.18 -14.57 2.66
N THR A 8 -19.16 -14.71 3.99
CA THR A 8 -18.22 -13.97 4.85
C THR A 8 -16.77 -14.39 4.59
N LYS A 9 -16.50 -15.70 4.49
CA LYS A 9 -15.15 -16.21 4.19
C LYS A 9 -14.67 -15.81 2.81
N GLN A 10 -15.56 -15.83 1.81
CA GLN A 10 -15.22 -15.37 0.47
C GLN A 10 -14.91 -13.87 0.46
N ALA A 11 -15.70 -13.04 1.14
CA ALA A 11 -15.43 -11.62 1.27
C ALA A 11 -14.11 -11.35 2.00
N GLN A 12 -13.81 -12.08 3.08
CA GLN A 12 -12.52 -12.01 3.77
C GLN A 12 -11.36 -12.24 2.80
N LEU A 13 -11.41 -13.33 2.03
CA LEU A 13 -10.36 -13.67 1.08
C LEU A 13 -10.18 -12.58 0.01
N GLN A 14 -11.28 -12.10 -0.56
CA GLN A 14 -11.24 -11.05 -1.58
C GLN A 14 -10.68 -9.74 -1.03
N ILE A 15 -11.11 -9.33 0.17
CA ILE A 15 -10.57 -8.13 0.83
C ILE A 15 -9.08 -8.32 1.13
N SER A 16 -8.67 -9.47 1.66
CA SER A 16 -7.26 -9.76 1.95
C SER A 16 -6.37 -9.63 0.71
N GLN A 17 -6.87 -10.05 -0.46
CA GLN A 17 -6.17 -9.91 -1.74
C GLN A 17 -6.11 -8.45 -2.23
N MET A 18 -7.05 -7.59 -1.83
CA MET A 18 -7.11 -6.18 -2.22
C MET A 18 -6.29 -5.24 -1.32
N ILE A 19 -5.89 -5.66 -0.11
CA ILE A 19 -5.14 -4.80 0.83
C ILE A 19 -3.87 -4.22 0.18
N ARG A 20 -2.98 -5.07 -0.33
CA ARG A 20 -1.72 -4.62 -0.95
C ARG A 20 -1.96 -3.76 -2.20
N PRO A 21 -2.81 -4.14 -3.17
CA PRO A 21 -3.12 -3.27 -4.32
C PRO A 21 -3.63 -1.88 -3.92
N MET A 22 -4.52 -1.80 -2.93
CA MET A 22 -5.09 -0.53 -2.48
C MET A 22 -4.05 0.36 -1.81
N LEU A 23 -3.20 -0.21 -0.95
CA LEU A 23 -2.13 0.53 -0.28
C LEU A 23 -1.11 1.08 -1.28
N GLU A 24 -0.73 0.27 -2.27
CA GLU A 24 0.23 0.69 -3.30
C GLU A 24 -0.37 1.72 -4.27
N ALA A 25 -1.67 1.64 -4.56
CA ALA A 25 -2.39 2.69 -5.28
C ALA A 25 -2.40 4.01 -4.49
N ILE A 26 -2.74 3.98 -3.19
CA ILE A 26 -2.67 5.15 -2.30
C ILE A 26 -1.25 5.75 -2.35
N ARG A 27 -0.23 4.92 -2.17
CA ARG A 27 1.17 5.35 -2.21
C ARG A 27 1.55 6.01 -3.53
N ASN A 28 1.13 5.43 -4.66
CA ASN A 28 1.42 5.97 -5.98
C ASN A 28 0.71 7.31 -6.24
N ILE A 29 -0.56 7.44 -5.84
CA ILE A 29 -1.30 8.71 -5.92
C ILE A 29 -0.57 9.80 -5.12
N LEU A 30 -0.12 9.49 -3.89
CA LEU A 30 0.63 10.44 -3.06
C LEU A 30 1.96 10.84 -3.69
N ARG A 31 2.71 9.88 -4.24
CA ARG A 31 3.94 10.17 -4.99
C ARG A 31 3.68 11.12 -6.15
N ASN A 32 2.61 10.89 -6.90
CA ASN A 32 2.22 11.74 -8.01
C ASN A 32 1.88 13.18 -7.58
N PHE A 33 1.14 13.36 -6.47
CA PHE A 33 0.94 14.71 -5.92
C PHE A 33 2.25 15.41 -5.58
N ILE A 34 3.20 14.70 -4.97
CA ILE A 34 4.51 15.28 -4.63
C ILE A 34 5.27 15.68 -5.89
N ILE A 35 5.25 14.84 -6.94
CA ILE A 35 5.88 15.19 -8.22
C ILE A 35 5.31 16.49 -8.77
N TRP A 36 3.99 16.69 -8.73
CA TRP A 36 3.39 17.92 -9.25
C TRP A 36 3.66 19.14 -8.37
N ASP A 37 3.80 18.96 -7.07
CA ASP A 37 4.11 20.05 -6.15
C ASP A 37 5.59 20.46 -6.24
N MET A 38 6.50 19.51 -6.48
CA MET A 38 7.95 19.76 -6.56
C MET A 38 8.45 20.07 -7.97
N SER A 39 7.72 19.68 -9.02
CA SER A 39 8.16 19.78 -10.41
C SER A 39 7.05 20.26 -11.35
N THR A 40 7.25 20.17 -12.66
CA THR A 40 6.21 20.56 -13.63
C THR A 40 5.04 19.55 -13.58
N PRO A 41 3.76 19.98 -13.55
CA PRO A 41 2.58 19.10 -13.47
C PRO A 41 2.41 18.08 -14.61
N THR A 42 3.33 18.06 -15.57
CA THR A 42 3.34 17.12 -16.68
C THR A 42 4.02 15.80 -16.36
N ARG A 43 4.65 15.65 -15.18
CA ARG A 43 5.38 14.43 -14.83
C ARG A 43 4.57 13.53 -13.89
N SER A 44 4.76 12.22 -13.97
CA SER A 44 4.12 11.27 -13.05
C SER A 44 4.85 9.93 -12.97
N ILE A 45 4.39 9.07 -12.07
CA ILE A 45 4.73 7.66 -11.98
C ILE A 45 3.50 6.85 -12.34
N GLU A 46 3.68 5.98 -13.32
CA GLU A 46 2.73 4.95 -13.67
C GLU A 46 3.06 3.67 -12.90
N LEU A 47 2.08 3.19 -12.12
CA LEU A 47 2.14 1.91 -11.41
C LEU A 47 1.64 0.80 -12.34
N LYS A 48 2.49 -0.19 -12.65
CA LYS A 48 2.17 -1.32 -13.52
C LYS A 48 2.23 -2.64 -12.78
N PRO A 49 1.09 -3.31 -12.54
CA PRO A 49 1.12 -4.67 -12.04
C PRO A 49 1.61 -5.62 -13.15
N ILE A 50 2.61 -6.43 -12.84
CA ILE A 50 3.10 -7.50 -13.71
C ILE A 50 2.75 -8.83 -13.06
N SER A 51 1.82 -9.56 -13.68
CA SER A 51 1.44 -10.90 -13.25
C SER A 51 2.65 -11.84 -13.27
N LEU A 52 2.77 -12.64 -12.23
CA LEU A 52 3.80 -13.66 -12.11
C LEU A 52 3.25 -14.99 -12.60
N SER A 53 4.06 -15.71 -13.38
CA SER A 53 3.66 -17.02 -13.93
C SER A 53 3.43 -18.09 -12.84
N ARG A 54 3.92 -17.84 -11.63
CA ARG A 54 3.78 -18.70 -10.45
C ARG A 54 3.69 -17.82 -9.22
N SER A 55 2.98 -18.30 -8.21
CA SER A 55 3.00 -17.67 -6.89
C SER A 55 4.41 -17.64 -6.30
N THR A 56 4.79 -16.50 -5.75
CA THR A 56 6.11 -16.24 -5.18
C THR A 56 5.97 -15.52 -3.84
N LEU A 57 7.06 -15.42 -3.10
CA LEU A 57 7.09 -14.73 -1.81
C LEU A 57 7.89 -13.43 -1.90
N VAL A 58 7.51 -12.47 -1.08
CA VAL A 58 8.30 -11.26 -0.77
C VAL A 58 8.49 -11.19 0.74
N CYS A 59 9.71 -10.85 1.16
CA CYS A 59 10.03 -10.56 2.55
C CYS A 59 10.10 -9.04 2.75
N TYR A 60 9.26 -8.49 3.61
CA TYR A 60 9.31 -7.07 3.97
C TYR A 60 10.30 -6.75 5.11
N GLN A 61 10.79 -7.79 5.80
CA GLN A 61 11.84 -7.65 6.82
C GLN A 61 13.25 -7.66 6.23
N CYS A 62 13.39 -8.11 4.99
CA CYS A 62 14.68 -8.13 4.31
C CYS A 62 15.00 -6.78 3.69
N LYS A 63 16.31 -6.53 3.53
CA LYS A 63 16.76 -5.42 2.71
C LYS A 63 16.19 -5.58 1.30
N ARG A 64 15.31 -4.64 0.92
CA ARG A 64 14.71 -4.59 -0.41
C ARG A 64 15.68 -3.91 -1.36
N ASP A 65 15.61 -4.30 -2.63
CA ASP A 65 16.36 -3.60 -3.66
C ASP A 65 15.78 -2.20 -3.83
N VAL A 66 16.67 -1.25 -4.12
CA VAL A 66 16.31 0.14 -4.35
C VAL A 66 16.63 0.51 -5.78
N ILE A 67 15.72 1.19 -6.43
CA ILE A 67 15.92 1.75 -7.77
C ILE A 67 15.71 3.26 -7.73
N ARG A 68 16.37 3.95 -8.65
CA ARG A 68 16.11 5.36 -8.90
C ARG A 68 15.09 5.49 -10.03
N THR A 69 13.98 6.17 -9.77
CA THR A 69 12.89 6.40 -10.72
C THR A 69 12.76 7.91 -10.92
N GLY A 70 13.30 8.44 -12.01
CA GLY A 70 13.48 9.88 -12.17
C GLY A 70 14.46 10.43 -11.11
N ASP A 71 13.98 11.32 -10.26
CA ASP A 71 14.81 12.04 -9.27
C ASP A 71 14.72 11.50 -7.84
N PHE A 72 13.98 10.43 -7.60
CA PHE A 72 13.79 9.85 -6.27
C PHE A 72 14.04 8.34 -6.25
N TRP A 73 14.23 7.81 -5.04
CA TRP A 73 14.47 6.39 -4.81
C TRP A 73 13.18 5.67 -4.41
N MET A 74 13.08 4.42 -4.83
CA MET A 74 11.95 3.54 -4.53
C MET A 74 12.46 2.17 -4.12
N THR A 75 11.76 1.53 -3.19
CA THR A 75 11.92 0.09 -2.95
C THR A 75 11.20 -0.69 -4.04
N ILE A 76 11.79 -1.80 -4.47
CA ILE A 76 11.16 -2.74 -5.38
C ILE A 76 11.02 -4.12 -4.75
N ASP A 77 9.98 -4.80 -5.19
CA ASP A 77 9.75 -6.18 -4.85
C ASP A 77 10.79 -7.06 -5.52
N VAL A 78 11.41 -7.94 -4.74
CA VAL A 78 12.29 -9.01 -5.24
C VAL A 78 11.59 -10.34 -4.94
N PRO A 79 10.72 -10.82 -5.84
CA PRO A 79 9.99 -12.06 -5.62
C PRO A 79 10.94 -13.25 -5.69
N TYR A 80 10.75 -14.23 -4.81
CA TYR A 80 11.51 -15.47 -4.86
C TYR A 80 10.61 -16.70 -4.67
N LYS A 81 11.14 -17.85 -5.07
CA LYS A 81 10.39 -19.12 -5.04
C LYS A 81 10.28 -19.64 -3.60
N ILE A 82 9.11 -20.22 -3.31
CA ILE A 82 8.85 -20.93 -2.05
C ILE A 82 9.88 -22.05 -1.86
N GLN A 83 10.68 -21.96 -0.81
CA GLN A 83 11.55 -23.02 -0.32
C GLN A 83 11.27 -23.20 1.18
N LYS A 84 11.44 -24.43 1.71
CA LYS A 84 11.19 -24.73 3.15
C LYS A 84 12.02 -23.85 4.09
N THR A 85 13.12 -23.31 3.59
CA THR A 85 13.95 -22.27 4.20
C THR A 85 14.14 -21.17 3.17
N CYS A 86 13.95 -19.90 3.54
CA CYS A 86 14.27 -18.79 2.66
C CYS A 86 15.80 -18.75 2.50
N ASN A 87 16.34 -19.26 1.40
CA ASN A 87 17.80 -19.20 1.17
C ASN A 87 18.28 -17.78 0.87
N GLN A 88 17.35 -16.85 0.61
CA GLN A 88 17.63 -15.43 0.46
C GLN A 88 17.62 -14.68 1.79
N CYS A 89 17.03 -15.25 2.86
CA CYS A 89 16.79 -14.55 4.10
C CYS A 89 16.62 -15.46 5.32
N ARG A 90 17.13 -15.06 6.48
CA ARG A 90 16.97 -15.84 7.73
C ARG A 90 15.64 -15.57 8.45
N CYS A 91 14.68 -14.97 7.75
CA CYS A 91 13.36 -14.60 8.28
C CYS A 91 12.46 -15.82 8.46
N ALA A 92 11.55 -15.75 9.42
CA ALA A 92 10.58 -16.81 9.68
C ALA A 92 9.52 -16.87 8.55
N PRO A 93 8.92 -18.04 8.25
CA PRO A 93 7.98 -18.19 7.14
C PRO A 93 6.79 -17.22 7.16
N ASP A 94 6.29 -16.87 8.35
CA ASP A 94 5.20 -15.92 8.59
C ASP A 94 5.57 -14.45 8.31
N GLN A 95 6.87 -14.16 8.10
CA GLN A 95 7.36 -12.83 7.68
C GLN A 95 7.36 -12.66 6.15
N HIS A 96 6.78 -13.62 5.43
CA HIS A 96 6.74 -13.63 3.97
C HIS A 96 5.31 -13.53 3.48
N ILE A 97 5.09 -12.67 2.49
CA ILE A 97 3.79 -12.48 1.87
C ILE A 97 3.80 -13.15 0.50
N GLU A 98 2.78 -13.98 0.28
CA GLU A 98 2.51 -14.57 -1.03
C GLU A 98 2.02 -13.51 -2.01
N ILE A 99 2.65 -13.46 -3.18
CA ILE A 99 2.32 -12.53 -4.25
C ILE A 99 2.20 -13.26 -5.59
N ASP A 100 1.17 -12.88 -6.33
CA ASP A 100 0.87 -13.31 -7.70
C ASP A 100 1.15 -12.20 -8.73
N TYR A 101 1.51 -11.00 -8.27
CA TYR A 101 2.01 -9.91 -9.09
C TYR A 101 3.17 -9.18 -8.41
N LYS A 102 4.10 -8.66 -9.23
CA LYS A 102 5.07 -7.64 -8.83
C LYS A 102 4.65 -6.28 -9.36
N LEU A 103 5.05 -5.23 -8.67
CA LEU A 103 4.82 -3.86 -9.12
C LEU A 103 6.05 -3.37 -9.87
N ASP A 104 5.80 -2.78 -11.03
CA ASP A 104 6.78 -2.04 -11.81
C ASP A 104 6.37 -0.57 -11.86
N TYR A 105 7.37 0.31 -11.95
CA TYR A 105 7.17 1.75 -11.88
C TYR A 105 7.81 2.41 -13.09
N ALA A 106 7.01 3.11 -13.89
CA ALA A 106 7.50 3.85 -15.03
C ALA A 106 7.41 5.36 -14.75
N TYR A 107 8.53 6.06 -14.85
CA TYR A 107 8.56 7.52 -14.79
C TYR A 107 8.13 8.11 -16.13
N LEU A 108 7.13 8.99 -16.10
CA LEU A 108 6.58 9.65 -17.27
C LEU A 108 6.99 11.12 -17.28
N GLU A 109 7.77 11.54 -18.28
CA GLU A 109 8.22 12.93 -18.43
C GLU A 109 7.09 13.88 -18.91
N ARG A 110 6.08 13.34 -19.59
CA ARG A 110 4.94 14.10 -20.13
C ARG A 110 3.65 13.30 -20.08
N CYS A 111 2.69 13.78 -19.29
CA CYS A 111 1.32 13.32 -19.23
C CYS A 111 0.41 14.32 -19.92
N LEU A 112 -0.19 13.91 -21.05
CA LEU A 112 -0.99 14.80 -21.90
C LEU A 112 -2.46 14.92 -21.46
N ASN A 113 -2.96 14.04 -20.59
CA ASN A 113 -4.40 13.90 -20.29
C ASN A 113 -4.71 13.78 -18.79
N TYR A 114 -3.98 14.44 -17.91
CA TYR A 114 -4.11 14.24 -16.47
C TYR A 114 -4.98 15.28 -15.76
N ILE A 115 -5.91 14.84 -14.92
CA ILE A 115 -6.80 15.71 -14.13
C ILE A 115 -6.56 15.47 -12.64
N HIS A 116 -5.88 16.43 -11.99
CA HIS A 116 -5.55 16.38 -10.55
C HIS A 116 -6.77 16.14 -9.64
N ALA A 117 -7.94 16.67 -10.00
CA ALA A 117 -9.18 16.52 -9.23
C ALA A 117 -9.66 15.05 -9.13
N ASP A 118 -9.40 14.25 -10.17
CA ASP A 118 -9.84 12.85 -10.21
C ASP A 118 -9.05 12.00 -9.21
N GLU A 119 -7.76 12.30 -9.05
CA GLU A 119 -6.88 11.55 -8.16
C GLU A 119 -7.13 11.82 -6.68
N MET A 120 -7.44 13.07 -6.33
CA MET A 120 -7.88 13.37 -4.96
C MET A 120 -9.16 12.61 -4.66
N THR A 121 -10.08 12.55 -5.62
CA THR A 121 -11.31 11.76 -5.49
C THR A 121 -11.01 10.26 -5.33
N HIS A 122 -10.11 9.70 -6.14
CA HIS A 122 -9.70 8.30 -6.05
C HIS A 122 -9.03 7.98 -4.70
N LEU A 123 -8.16 8.87 -4.22
CA LEU A 123 -7.52 8.72 -2.92
C LEU A 123 -8.55 8.67 -1.78
N GLU A 124 -9.54 9.58 -1.80
CA GLU A 124 -10.62 9.56 -0.82
C GLU A 124 -11.46 8.28 -0.86
N LEU A 125 -11.78 7.81 -2.07
CA LEU A 125 -12.52 6.56 -2.24
C LEU A 125 -11.72 5.37 -1.69
N LEU A 126 -10.43 5.30 -1.97
CA LEU A 126 -9.55 4.23 -1.47
C LEU A 126 -9.45 4.28 0.06
N LEU A 127 -9.29 5.44 0.68
CA LEU A 127 -9.22 5.58 2.14
C LEU A 127 -10.53 5.15 2.81
N ARG A 128 -11.68 5.55 2.26
CA ARG A 128 -13.01 5.14 2.75
C ARG A 128 -13.24 3.65 2.62
N ALA A 129 -12.94 3.08 1.45
CA ALA A 129 -13.07 1.66 1.20
C ALA A 129 -12.16 0.85 2.13
N SER A 130 -10.92 1.31 2.34
CA SER A 130 -9.97 0.71 3.27
C SER A 130 -10.53 0.66 4.70
N ALA A 131 -11.11 1.77 5.19
CA ALA A 131 -11.69 1.85 6.52
C ALA A 131 -12.92 0.91 6.68
N GLN A 132 -13.77 0.81 5.65
CA GLN A 132 -14.91 -0.11 5.63
C GLN A 132 -14.46 -1.57 5.64
N PHE A 133 -13.43 -1.90 4.85
CA PHE A 133 -12.85 -3.23 4.79
C PHE A 133 -12.16 -3.63 6.09
N ALA A 134 -11.38 -2.73 6.69
CA ALA A 134 -10.79 -2.94 8.02
C ALA A 134 -11.87 -3.20 9.07
N TYR A 135 -12.92 -2.36 9.10
CA TYR A 135 -14.04 -2.53 10.02
C TYR A 135 -14.70 -3.91 9.84
N PHE A 136 -14.97 -4.31 8.59
CA PHE A 136 -15.53 -5.63 8.29
C PHE A 136 -14.62 -6.76 8.81
N LEU A 137 -13.33 -6.73 8.48
CA LEU A 137 -12.38 -7.79 8.88
C LEU A 137 -12.25 -7.93 10.40
N ILE A 138 -12.23 -6.81 11.14
CA ILE A 138 -12.09 -6.80 12.59
C ILE A 138 -13.39 -7.18 13.30
N ASN A 139 -14.50 -6.52 12.94
CA ASN A 139 -15.73 -6.55 13.76
C ASN A 139 -16.80 -7.51 13.26
N ILE A 140 -16.85 -7.78 11.95
CA ILE A 140 -17.90 -8.63 11.36
C ILE A 140 -17.34 -10.03 11.09
N ALA A 141 -16.17 -10.06 10.48
CA ALA A 141 -15.50 -11.29 10.07
C ALA A 141 -14.66 -11.91 11.20
N CYS A 142 -14.28 -11.12 12.22
CA CYS A 142 -13.37 -11.50 13.31
C CYS A 142 -12.10 -12.22 12.82
N SER A 143 -11.60 -11.81 11.64
CA SER A 143 -10.48 -12.49 10.96
C SER A 143 -9.13 -11.86 11.26
N SER A 144 -9.10 -10.66 11.84
CA SER A 144 -7.87 -9.98 12.25
C SER A 144 -8.06 -9.33 13.61
N LYS A 145 -6.99 -9.30 14.41
CA LYS A 145 -6.92 -8.52 15.66
C LYS A 145 -6.53 -7.07 15.39
N ASP A 146 -5.72 -6.86 14.36
CA ASP A 146 -5.18 -5.56 13.99
C ASP A 146 -5.77 -5.08 12.65
N ASP A 147 -5.78 -3.77 12.45
CA ASP A 147 -6.20 -3.17 11.19
C ASP A 147 -5.11 -3.35 10.12
N PRO A 148 -5.35 -4.17 9.08
CA PRO A 148 -4.30 -4.47 8.13
C PRO A 148 -3.97 -3.29 7.19
N PHE A 149 -4.90 -2.36 6.98
CA PHE A 149 -4.63 -1.16 6.20
C PHE A 149 -3.80 -0.17 7.02
N TRP A 150 -4.13 0.00 8.30
CA TRP A 150 -3.33 0.80 9.23
C TRP A 150 -1.90 0.29 9.34
N MET A 151 -1.74 -1.01 9.57
CA MET A 151 -0.42 -1.65 9.65
C MET A 151 0.35 -1.51 8.33
N GLY A 152 -0.35 -1.65 7.19
CA GLY A 152 0.22 -1.41 5.87
C GLY A 152 0.73 0.03 5.68
N ILE A 153 -0.02 1.04 6.14
CA ILE A 153 0.43 2.45 6.06
C ILE A 153 1.65 2.68 6.95
N ILE A 154 1.67 2.13 8.18
CA ILE A 154 2.85 2.19 9.06
C ILE A 154 4.07 1.57 8.38
N GLN A 155 3.90 0.39 7.77
CA GLN A 155 4.96 -0.28 7.04
C GLN A 155 5.46 0.60 5.88
N MET A 156 4.55 1.18 5.09
CA MET A 156 4.94 2.08 4.00
C MET A 156 5.79 3.25 4.51
N MET A 157 5.38 3.90 5.60
CA MET A 157 6.19 4.97 6.21
C MET A 157 7.57 4.48 6.66
N GLY A 158 7.66 3.27 7.23
CA GLY A 158 8.94 2.65 7.62
C GLY A 158 9.87 2.51 6.42
N GLU A 159 9.37 1.94 5.33
CA GLU A 159 10.11 1.76 4.08
C GLU A 159 10.60 3.09 3.49
N GLU A 160 9.76 4.14 3.51
CA GLU A 160 10.17 5.46 3.03
C GLU A 160 11.22 6.14 3.94
N ASN A 161 11.13 5.94 5.26
CA ASN A 161 12.15 6.43 6.20
C ASN A 161 13.49 5.73 5.98
N ASP A 162 13.49 4.43 5.73
CA ASP A 162 14.71 3.65 5.43
C ASP A 162 15.38 4.16 4.14
N LEU A 163 14.59 4.53 3.14
CA LEU A 163 15.11 5.20 1.93
C LEU A 163 15.74 6.55 2.24
N CYS A 164 15.12 7.36 3.11
CA CYS A 164 15.67 8.66 3.53
C CYS A 164 16.99 8.52 4.31
N GLN A 165 17.15 7.45 5.08
CA GLN A 165 18.38 7.19 5.85
C GLN A 165 19.50 6.62 4.97
N SER A 166 19.16 5.78 3.99
CA SER A 166 20.13 5.06 3.16
C SER A 166 20.56 5.82 1.91
N GLN A 167 19.72 6.74 1.43
CA GLN A 167 19.99 7.57 0.26
C GLN A 167 20.00 9.04 0.71
N ASN A 168 21.15 9.71 0.56
CA ASN A 168 21.39 11.12 0.89
C ASN A 168 20.19 12.02 0.54
N PRO A 169 19.93 13.07 1.37
CA PRO A 169 18.60 13.47 1.79
C PRO A 169 17.58 13.45 0.65
N ASN A 170 16.66 12.50 0.78
CA ASN A 170 15.62 12.29 -0.21
C ASN A 170 14.35 13.04 0.21
N GLU A 171 14.32 14.34 -0.10
CA GLU A 171 13.21 15.24 0.25
C GLU A 171 11.86 14.73 -0.23
N PHE A 172 11.84 14.07 -1.40
CA PHE A 172 10.65 13.43 -1.96
C PHE A 172 10.06 12.38 -1.00
N ASN A 173 10.89 11.45 -0.52
CA ASN A 173 10.43 10.39 0.38
C ASN A 173 10.09 10.95 1.77
N LEU A 174 10.77 12.00 2.24
CA LEU A 174 10.39 12.70 3.47
C LEU A 174 8.99 13.33 3.34
N GLU A 175 8.70 13.96 2.20
CA GLU A 175 7.39 14.53 1.91
C GLU A 175 6.31 13.46 1.82
N LEU A 176 6.62 12.30 1.24
CA LEU A 176 5.72 11.15 1.20
C LEU A 176 5.36 10.64 2.60
N VAL A 177 6.33 10.55 3.51
CA VAL A 177 6.07 10.19 4.91
C VAL A 177 5.13 11.19 5.58
N LYS A 178 5.32 12.51 5.34
CA LYS A 178 4.41 13.53 5.88
C LYS A 178 2.99 13.37 5.38
N ARG A 179 2.80 13.15 4.07
CA ARG A 179 1.47 12.96 3.48
C ARG A 179 0.81 11.68 3.98
N LEU A 180 1.56 10.58 4.08
CA LEU A 180 1.05 9.34 4.67
C LEU A 180 0.51 9.58 6.10
N ARG A 181 1.24 10.31 6.95
CA ARG A 181 0.74 10.69 8.30
C ARG A 181 -0.54 11.51 8.25
N GLN A 182 -0.64 12.49 7.36
CA GLN A 182 -1.85 13.31 7.23
C GLN A 182 -3.06 12.44 6.82
N HIS A 183 -2.86 11.49 5.91
CA HIS A 183 -3.92 10.57 5.49
C HIS A 183 -4.25 9.50 6.53
N MET A 184 -3.33 9.15 7.43
CA MET A 184 -3.63 8.31 8.60
C MET A 184 -4.69 8.96 9.49
N SER A 185 -4.57 10.26 9.79
CA SER A 185 -5.59 10.96 10.58
C SER A 185 -6.96 10.94 9.91
N ARG A 186 -7.01 11.12 8.59
CA ARG A 186 -8.28 11.05 7.82
C ARG A 186 -8.84 9.62 7.79
N TYR A 187 -7.98 8.62 7.70
CA TYR A 187 -8.36 7.22 7.80
C TYR A 187 -8.99 6.90 9.15
N GLU A 188 -8.40 7.37 10.25
CA GLU A 188 -8.97 7.22 11.61
C GLU A 188 -10.35 7.86 11.73
N GLU A 189 -10.54 9.05 11.14
CA GLU A 189 -11.86 9.68 11.10
C GLU A 189 -12.90 8.78 10.41
N TYR A 190 -12.54 8.15 9.29
CA TYR A 190 -13.45 7.24 8.59
C TYR A 190 -13.75 6.00 9.43
N VAL A 191 -12.74 5.38 10.05
CA VAL A 191 -12.94 4.24 10.95
C VAL A 191 -13.86 4.62 12.11
N ASN A 192 -13.67 5.79 12.71
CA ASN A 192 -14.50 6.24 13.84
C ASN A 192 -15.95 6.57 13.43
N ARG A 193 -16.19 7.05 12.21
CA ARG A 193 -17.55 7.27 11.68
C ARG A 193 -18.31 5.97 11.40
N ILE A 194 -17.60 4.87 11.16
CA ILE A 194 -18.20 3.57 10.84
C ILE A 194 -18.55 2.79 12.12
N LYS A 195 -17.84 3.04 13.22
CA LYS A 195 -18.16 2.42 14.52
C LYS A 195 -19.59 2.80 14.92
N PRO A 196 -20.47 1.83 15.20
CA PRO A 196 -21.80 2.15 15.72
C PRO A 196 -21.63 2.92 17.04
N ASN A 197 -22.39 4.01 17.20
CA ASN A 197 -22.48 4.71 18.49
C ASN A 197 -23.00 3.72 19.52
N HIS A 198 -22.11 3.19 20.35
CA HIS A 198 -22.46 2.42 21.54
C HIS A 198 -22.74 3.37 22.71
N ASP A 199 -23.54 4.41 22.46
CA ASP A 199 -24.07 5.29 23.51
C ASP A 199 -25.56 4.94 23.65
N GLY A 200 -25.81 3.96 24.51
CA GLY A 200 -27.12 3.67 25.09
C GLY A 200 -27.18 4.20 26.51
#